data_AF-A0A7C2SG38-F1
#
_entry.id   AF-A0A7C2SG38-F1
#
_cell.length_a   1.000
_cell.length_b   1.000
_cell.length_c   1.000
_cell.angle_alpha   90.00
_cell.angle_beta   90.00
_cell.angle_gamma   90.00
#
_symmetry.space_group_name_H-M   'P 1'
#
loop_
_entity.id
_entity.type
_entity.pdbx_description
1 polymer ?
#
loop_
_entity_poly.entity_id
_entity_poly.type
_entity_poly.pdbx_seq_one_letter_code
_entity_poly.pdbx_strand_id
1 'polypeptide(L)' 'MPIQRIVYTSPVESLAALIRSLLEYEQLYQMSSAEFYARYQRGELGDKEEFVEWAGDYMHYLQLKEELEQKLAAMG' A
#
# COMPACT_ATOMS: atom_id res chain seq x y z
N MET A 1 -6.98 33.01 -8.21
CA MET A 1 -6.98 31.80 -7.37
C MET A 1 -6.43 30.65 -8.21
N PRO A 2 -5.17 30.22 -8.06
CA PRO A 2 -4.67 29.07 -8.82
C PRO A 2 -5.08 27.77 -8.13
N ILE A 3 -5.56 26.83 -8.93
CA ILE A 3 -5.92 25.47 -8.52
C ILE A 3 -4.61 24.76 -8.17
N GLN A 4 -4.38 24.51 -6.87
CA GLN A 4 -3.26 23.70 -6.42
C GLN A 4 -3.54 22.26 -6.80
N ARG A 5 -3.02 21.86 -7.95
CA ARG A 5 -2.88 20.47 -8.34
C ARG A 5 -2.03 19.84 -7.24
N ILE A 6 -2.62 19.00 -6.40
CA ILE A 6 -1.89 18.14 -5.47
C ILE A 6 -1.08 17.18 -6.35
N VAL A 7 0.10 17.64 -6.76
CA VAL A 7 1.13 16.77 -7.27
C VAL A 7 1.58 16.00 -6.03
N TYR A 8 1.26 14.71 -5.95
CA TYR A 8 1.89 13.85 -4.95
C TYR A 8 3.39 13.85 -5.28
N THR A 9 4.12 14.79 -4.67
CA THR A 9 5.46 15.20 -5.13
C THR A 9 6.54 14.39 -4.41
N SER A 10 6.18 13.69 -3.33
CA SER A 10 7.11 12.90 -2.54
C SER A 10 6.69 11.43 -2.44
N PRO A 11 7.61 10.46 -2.61
CA PRO A 11 7.33 9.03 -2.41
C PRO A 11 6.76 8.72 -1.01
N VAL A 12 7.01 9.59 -0.03
CA VAL A 12 6.42 9.50 1.31
C VAL A 12 4.91 9.78 1.30
N GLU A 13 4.41 10.70 0.47
CA GLU A 13 2.98 10.99 0.38
C GLU A 13 2.22 9.84 -0.30
N SER A 14 2.79 9.27 -1.35
CA SER A 14 2.24 8.07 -2.00
C SER A 14 2.19 6.89 -1.03
N LEU A 15 3.25 6.68 -0.24
CA LEU A 15 3.26 5.67 0.82
C LEU A 15 2.17 5.94 1.86
N ALA A 16 2.01 7.19 2.30
CA ALA A 16 1.00 7.56 3.28
C ALA A 16 -0.43 7.36 2.76
N ALA A 17 -0.68 7.60 1.47
CA ALA A 17 -1.96 7.32 0.83
C ALA A 17 -2.25 5.81 0.80
N LEU A 18 -1.27 5.00 0.40
CA LEU A 18 -1.39 3.53 0.41
C LEU A 18 -1.66 3.00 1.82
N ILE A 19 -0.92 3.47 2.82
CA ILE A 19 -1.13 3.06 4.22
C ILE A 19 -2.56 3.35 4.68
N ARG A 20 -3.14 4.49 4.30
CA ARG A 20 -4.54 4.83 4.64
C ARG A 20 -5.52 3.87 4.00
N SER A 21 -5.39 3.61 2.70
CA SER A 21 -6.25 2.66 2.00
C SER A 21 -6.13 1.25 2.60
N LEU A 22 -4.91 0.81 2.92
CA LEU A 22 -4.67 -0.45 3.62
C LEU A 22 -5.38 -0.49 4.98
N LEU A 23 -5.26 0.56 5.79
CA LEU A 23 -5.95 0.67 7.08
C LEU A 23 -7.47 0.56 6.95
N GLU A 24 -8.07 1.15 5.93
CA GLU A 24 -9.50 1.03 5.66
C GLU A 24 -9.89 -0.43 5.43
N TYR A 25 -9.15 -1.15 4.59
CA TYR A 25 -9.37 -2.59 4.40
C TYR A 25 -9.12 -3.40 5.68
N GLU A 26 -8.07 -3.08 6.44
CA GLU A 26 -7.77 -3.75 7.71
C GLU A 26 -8.90 -3.60 8.73
N GLN A 27 -9.54 -2.43 8.78
CA GLN A 27 -10.70 -2.20 9.63
C GLN A 27 -11.94 -2.91 9.12
N LEU A 28 -12.19 -2.89 7.80
CA LEU A 28 -13.34 -3.55 7.18
C LEU A 28 -13.32 -5.06 7.36
N TYR A 29 -12.15 -5.67 7.15
CA TYR A 29 -11.97 -7.12 7.18
C TYR A 29 -11.44 -7.64 8.51
N GLN A 30 -11.16 -6.75 9.48
CA GLN A 30 -10.54 -7.06 10.77
C GLN A 30 -9.28 -7.94 10.65
N MET A 31 -8.52 -7.74 9.58
CA MET A 31 -7.37 -8.56 9.21
C MET A 31 -6.25 -7.64 8.74
N SER A 32 -5.04 -7.83 9.25
CA SER A 32 -3.91 -7.01 8.81
C SER A 32 -3.58 -7.25 7.33
N SER A 33 -3.13 -6.23 6.63
CA SER A 33 -2.80 -6.31 5.19
C SER A 33 -1.73 -7.37 4.91
N ALA A 34 -0.79 -7.55 5.85
CA ALA A 34 0.21 -8.62 5.78
C ALA A 34 -0.39 -10.03 5.84
N GLU A 35 -1.40 -10.23 6.70
CA GLU A 35 -2.07 -11.53 6.83
C GLU A 35 -2.99 -11.80 5.64
N PHE A 36 -3.73 -10.76 5.21
CA PHE A 36 -4.51 -10.78 3.99
C PHE A 36 -3.64 -11.18 2.78
N TYR A 37 -2.52 -10.51 2.59
CA TYR A 37 -1.63 -10.77 1.46
C TYR A 37 -1.06 -12.20 1.50
N ALA A 38 -0.68 -12.70 2.68
CA ALA A 38 -0.22 -14.08 2.85
C ALA A 38 -1.29 -15.12 2.46
N ARG A 39 -2.55 -14.90 2.85
CA ARG A 39 -3.68 -15.75 2.45
C ARG A 39 -4.00 -15.62 0.96
N TYR A 40 -3.88 -14.42 0.40
CA TYR A 40 -4.15 -14.12 -1.01
C TYR A 40 -3.14 -14.83 -1.90
N GLN A 41 -1.86 -14.77 -1.55
CA GLN A 41 -0.80 -15.49 -2.24
C GLN A 41 -0.95 -17.01 -2.20
N ARG A 42 -1.61 -17.55 -1.17
CA ARG A 42 -1.93 -18.98 -1.06
C ARG A 42 -3.17 -19.39 -1.83
N GLY A 43 -3.91 -18.44 -2.42
CA GLY A 43 -5.20 -18.69 -3.06
C GLY A 43 -6.31 -19.05 -2.07
N GLU A 44 -6.15 -18.69 -0.78
CA GLU A 44 -7.17 -18.91 0.25
C GLU A 44 -8.27 -17.83 0.21
N LEU A 45 -8.01 -16.72 -0.46
CA LEU A 45 -8.95 -15.63 -0.69
C LEU A 45 -9.52 -15.75 -2.10
N GLY A 46 -10.84 -15.57 -2.23
CA GLY A 46 -11.53 -15.69 -3.51
C GLY A 46 -11.18 -14.57 -4.48
N ASP A 47 -11.72 -14.66 -5.69
CA ASP A 47 -11.47 -13.70 -6.77
C ASP A 47 -12.33 -12.42 -6.67
N LYS A 48 -12.44 -11.84 -5.48
CA LYS A 48 -13.11 -10.55 -5.34
C LYS A 48 -12.24 -9.44 -5.89
N GLU A 49 -12.83 -8.52 -6.66
CA GLU A 49 -12.14 -7.33 -7.17
C GLU A 49 -11.47 -6.55 -6.03
N GLU A 50 -12.17 -6.41 -4.91
CA GLU A 50 -11.67 -5.77 -3.68
C GLU A 50 -10.36 -6.39 -3.17
N PHE A 51 -10.20 -7.71 -3.31
CA PHE A 51 -9.00 -8.42 -2.87
C PHE A 51 -7.84 -8.24 -3.85
N VAL A 52 -8.12 -8.15 -5.14
CA VAL A 52 -7.13 -7.82 -6.16
C VAL A 52 -6.60 -6.40 -5.94
N GLU A 53 -7.50 -5.45 -5.69
CA GLU A 53 -7.15 -4.06 -5.37
C GLU A 53 -6.31 -3.99 -4.10
N TRP A 54 -6.78 -4.60 -3.00
CA TRP A 54 -6.05 -4.60 -1.73
C TRP A 54 -4.67 -5.26 -1.84
N ALA A 55 -4.54 -6.36 -2.58
CA ALA A 55 -3.25 -7.00 -2.81
C ALA A 55 -2.30 -6.12 -3.64
N GLY A 56 -2.85 -5.39 -4.62
CA GLY A 56 -2.12 -4.40 -5.42
C GLY A 56 -1.61 -3.24 -4.58
N ASP A 57 -2.47 -2.64 -3.75
CA ASP A 57 -2.10 -1.55 -2.84
C ASP A 57 -1.01 -1.99 -1.86
N TYR A 58 -1.12 -3.20 -1.30
CA TYR A 58 -0.13 -3.71 -0.35
C TYR A 58 1.21 -4.00 -1.02
N MET A 59 1.20 -4.58 -2.22
CA MET A 59 2.42 -4.81 -3.00
C MET A 59 3.12 -3.49 -3.33
N HIS A 60 2.35 -2.48 -3.75
CA HIS A 60 2.89 -1.16 -4.08
C HIS A 60 3.49 -0.48 -2.84
N TYR A 61 2.85 -0.63 -1.67
CA TYR A 61 3.37 -0.16 -0.39
C TYR A 61 4.74 -0.79 -0.08
N LEU A 62 4.88 -2.10 -0.24
CA LEU A 62 6.14 -2.80 0.01
C LEU A 62 7.26 -2.29 -0.90
N GLN A 63 6.97 -2.10 -2.20
CA GLN A 63 7.94 -1.58 -3.15
C GLN A 63 8.39 -0.16 -2.78
N LEU A 64 7.46 0.75 -2.47
CA LEU A 64 7.82 2.11 -2.06
C LEU A 64 8.61 2.11 -0.76
N LYS A 65 8.24 1.27 0.20
CA LYS A 65 8.96 1.12 1.47
C LYS A 65 10.40 0.67 1.22
N GLU A 66 10.60 -0.36 0.41
CA GLU A 66 11.92 -0.88 0.07
C GLU A 66 12.77 0.18 -0.65
N GLU A 67 12.20 0.85 -1.66
CA GLU A 67 12.87 1.95 -2.38
C GLU A 67 13.33 3.07 -1.44
N LEU A 68 12.49 3.45 -0.47
CA LEU A 68 12.82 4.45 0.55
C LEU A 68 13.94 3.96 1.48
N GLU A 69 13.87 2.71 1.95
CA GLU A 69 14.90 2.11 2.79
C GLU A 69 16.25 2.02 2.08
N GLN A 70 16.27 1.63 0.81
CA GLN A 70 17.47 1.58 -0.02
C GLN A 70 18.09 2.97 -0.20
N LYS A 71 17.26 3.99 -0.49
CA LYS A 71 17.75 5.39 -0.59
C LYS A 71 18.32 5.90 0.72
N LEU A 72 17.72 5.54 1.85
CA LEU A 72 18.20 5.93 3.17
C LEU A 72 19.54 5.25 3.48
N ALA A 73 19.65 3.95 3.20
CA ALA A 73 20.87 3.17 3.42
C ALA A 73 22.02 3.62 2.51
N ALA A 74 21.73 4.02 1.26
CA ALA A 74 22.73 4.50 0.31
C ALA A 74 23.27 5.91 0.64
N MET A 75 22.61 6.66 1.53
CA MET A 75 23.09 7.96 2.02
C MET A 75 23.87 7.86 3.35
N GLY A 76 23.98 6.66 3.93
CA GLY A 76 24.67 6.38 5.21
C GLY A 76 26.14 6.05 5.05
#